data_AF-A0A0G0Z6Q8-F1
#
_entry.id   AF-A0A0G0Z6Q8-F1
#
_cell.length_a   1.000
_cell.length_b   1.000
_cell.length_c   1.000
_cell.angle_alpha   90.00
_cell.angle_beta   90.00
_cell.angle_gamma   90.00
#
_symmetry.space_group_name_H-M   'P 1'
#
loop_
_entity.id
_entity.type
_entity.pdbx_description
1 polymer ?
#
loop_
_entity_poly.entity_id
_entity_poly.type
_entity_poly.pdbx_seq_one_letter_code
_entity_poly.pdbx_strand_id
1 'polypeptide(L)'
;MPKKNSIKIAIGGKIGSGKTALSKKINSAMGYNDICIGEVLKNYCLNNQTSPNRKNLHTLSNLIIKQNGEDKKFTWIMKNSPDVNWLQPLIIDGFRSEKVYLQCKKSFKKLFLFIVTALLKHK
;
A
#
# COMPACT_ATOMS: atom_id res chain seq x y z
N MET A 1 9.32 14.05 -7.62
CA MET A 1 8.44 12.87 -7.59
C MET A 1 7.68 12.78 -8.90
N PRO A 2 7.47 11.57 -9.46
CA PRO A 2 7.05 11.42 -10.85
C PRO A 2 5.63 11.95 -11.09
N LYS A 3 5.55 13.12 -11.71
CA LYS A 3 4.33 13.67 -12.29
C LYS A 3 4.20 13.11 -13.71
N LYS A 4 3.62 11.91 -13.87
CA LYS A 4 3.27 11.33 -15.19
C LYS A 4 1.89 10.67 -15.15
N ASN A 5 1.25 10.56 -16.31
CA ASN A 5 -0.15 10.17 -16.51
C ASN A 5 -0.45 8.66 -16.39
N SER A 6 0.37 7.87 -15.67
CA SER A 6 0.11 6.43 -15.51
C SER A 6 -0.97 6.17 -14.47
N ILE A 7 -1.79 5.16 -14.74
CA ILE A 7 -2.93 4.78 -13.90
C ILE A 7 -2.43 4.06 -12.65
N LYS A 8 -2.90 4.47 -11.49
CA LYS A 8 -2.66 3.80 -10.21
C LYS A 8 -3.97 3.28 -9.65
N ILE A 9 -3.93 2.08 -9.10
CA ILE A 9 -5.08 1.44 -8.46
C ILE A 9 -4.72 1.25 -6.99
N ALA A 10 -5.34 2.03 -6.10
CA ALA A 10 -5.24 1.85 -4.66
C ALA A 10 -6.31 0.89 -4.17
N ILE A 11 -5.94 -0.09 -3.36
CA ILE A 11 -6.87 -1.06 -2.77
C ILE A 11 -6.84 -0.91 -1.23
N GLY A 12 -8.01 -0.65 -0.66
CA GLY A 12 -8.22 -0.41 0.77
C GLY A 12 -9.39 -1.19 1.37
N GLY A 13 -9.46 -1.27 2.70
CA GLY A 13 -10.50 -2.02 3.44
C GLY A 13 -9.99 -2.95 4.56
N LYS A 14 -10.91 -3.56 5.32
CA LYS A 14 -10.62 -4.31 6.57
C LYS A 14 -9.87 -5.63 6.34
N ILE A 15 -9.13 -6.12 7.33
CA ILE A 15 -8.52 -7.47 7.26
C ILE A 15 -9.62 -8.51 6.98
N GLY A 16 -9.33 -9.49 6.13
CA GLY A 16 -10.31 -10.51 5.73
C GLY A 16 -11.30 -10.06 4.65
N SER A 17 -11.29 -8.80 4.20
CA SER A 17 -12.26 -8.33 3.20
C SER A 17 -12.00 -8.77 1.76
N GLY A 18 -10.97 -9.58 1.48
CA GLY A 18 -10.66 -10.04 0.13
C GLY A 18 -9.86 -9.08 -0.76
N LYS A 19 -9.37 -7.95 -0.23
CA LYS A 19 -8.54 -6.98 -0.98
C LYS A 19 -7.39 -7.59 -1.77
N THR A 20 -6.61 -8.45 -1.13
CA THR A 20 -5.46 -9.08 -1.77
C THR A 20 -5.90 -10.01 -2.91
N ALA A 21 -7.06 -10.65 -2.79
CA ALA A 21 -7.63 -11.43 -3.88
C ALA A 21 -8.07 -10.53 -5.05
N LEU A 22 -8.69 -9.37 -4.76
CA LEU A 22 -9.01 -8.37 -5.77
C LEU A 22 -7.74 -7.82 -6.45
N SER A 23 -6.70 -7.49 -5.68
CA SER A 23 -5.40 -7.03 -6.20
C SER A 23 -4.82 -8.03 -7.19
N LYS A 24 -4.75 -9.31 -6.81
CA LYS A 24 -4.27 -10.38 -7.69
C LYS A 24 -5.10 -10.53 -8.94
N LYS A 25 -6.43 -10.48 -8.83
CA LYS A 25 -7.33 -10.58 -9.99
C LYS A 25 -7.16 -9.42 -10.97
N ILE A 26 -6.98 -8.19 -10.46
CA ILE A 26 -6.69 -7.03 -11.30
C ILE A 26 -5.30 -7.16 -11.96
N ASN A 27 -4.29 -7.61 -11.21
CA ASN A 27 -2.95 -7.88 -11.74
C ASN A 27 -3.04 -8.87 -12.92
N SER A 28 -3.67 -10.03 -12.72
CA SER A 28 -3.80 -11.05 -13.77
C SER A 28 -4.60 -10.60 -14.99
N ALA A 29 -5.63 -9.77 -14.80
CA ALA A 29 -6.46 -9.29 -15.91
C ALA A 29 -5.79 -8.17 -16.72
N MET A 30 -5.00 -7.31 -16.07
CA MET A 30 -4.45 -6.09 -16.67
C MET A 30 -2.95 -6.18 -16.98
N GLY A 31 -2.24 -7.20 -16.46
CA GLY A 31 -0.79 -7.30 -16.53
C GLY A 31 -0.05 -6.23 -15.74
N TYR A 32 -0.70 -5.62 -14.74
CA TYR A 32 -0.09 -4.57 -13.92
C TYR A 32 0.70 -5.18 -12.77
N ASN A 33 1.90 -4.67 -12.53
CA ASN A 33 2.64 -4.98 -11.32
C ASN A 33 1.86 -4.54 -10.08
N ASP A 34 2.06 -5.24 -8.96
CA ASP A 34 1.48 -4.87 -7.68
C ASP A 34 2.54 -4.69 -6.59
N ILE A 35 2.25 -3.80 -5.66
CA ILE A 35 3.00 -3.59 -4.43
C ILE A 35 2.02 -3.66 -3.26
N CYS A 36 2.40 -4.39 -2.20
CA CYS A 36 1.67 -4.40 -0.95
C CYS A 36 2.43 -3.61 0.11
N ILE A 37 1.80 -2.56 0.67
CA ILE A 37 2.40 -1.72 1.73
C ILE A 37 2.85 -2.57 2.92
N GLY A 38 2.07 -3.59 3.27
CA GLY A 38 2.42 -4.51 4.35
C GLY A 38 3.69 -5.31 4.07
N GLU A 39 3.92 -5.67 2.81
CA GLU A 39 5.10 -6.42 2.39
C GLU A 39 6.37 -5.56 2.43
N VAL A 40 6.26 -4.29 2.04
CA VAL A 40 7.37 -3.32 2.19
C VAL A 40 7.83 -3.22 3.64
N LEU A 41 6.88 -3.16 4.59
CA LEU A 41 7.20 -3.13 6.03
C LEU A 41 7.85 -4.44 6.49
N LYS A 42 7.38 -5.60 6.01
CA LYS A 42 7.98 -6.90 6.35
C LYS A 42 9.41 -7.01 5.82
N ASN A 43 9.64 -6.64 4.56
CA ASN A 43 10.96 -6.67 3.95
C ASN A 43 11.92 -5.76 4.70
N TYR A 44 11.45 -4.56 5.11
CA TYR A 44 12.24 -3.69 5.96
C TYR A 44 12.61 -4.35 7.30
N CYS A 45 11.65 -4.98 7.99
CA CYS A 45 11.93 -5.71 9.22
C CYS A 45 12.97 -6.82 9.00
N LEU A 46 12.80 -7.65 7.96
CA LEU A 46 13.73 -8.73 7.63
C LEU A 46 15.15 -8.21 7.36
N ASN A 47 15.27 -7.14 6.57
CA ASN A 47 16.57 -6.52 6.25
C ASN A 47 17.25 -5.91 7.47
N ASN A 48 16.49 -5.57 8.52
CA ASN A 48 16.99 -5.03 9.78
C ASN A 48 16.97 -6.06 10.92
N GLN A 49 16.99 -7.36 10.59
CA GLN A 49 17.05 -8.48 11.55
C GLN A 49 15.95 -8.44 12.62
N THR A 50 14.81 -7.85 12.30
CA THR A 50 13.65 -7.74 13.18
C THR A 50 12.57 -8.72 12.71
N SER A 51 12.00 -9.51 13.63
CA SER A 51 10.92 -10.45 13.29
C SER A 51 9.71 -9.72 12.70
N PRO A 52 9.20 -10.09 11.50
CA PRO A 52 8.08 -9.42 10.83
C PRO A 52 6.72 -9.86 11.38
N ASN A 53 6.55 -9.83 12.71
CA ASN A 53 5.27 -10.14 13.34
C ASN A 53 4.35 -8.90 13.42
N ARG A 54 3.06 -9.12 13.72
CA ARG A 54 2.04 -8.06 13.74
C ARG A 54 2.41 -6.90 14.67
N LYS A 55 2.98 -7.19 15.84
CA LYS A 55 3.39 -6.18 16.83
C LYS A 55 4.50 -5.31 16.23
N ASN A 56 5.54 -5.92 15.68
CA ASN A 56 6.69 -5.21 15.12
C ASN A 56 6.32 -4.37 13.89
N LEU A 57 5.48 -4.89 12.99
CA LEU A 57 5.00 -4.12 11.82
C LEU A 57 4.15 -2.92 12.24
N HIS A 58 3.34 -3.07 13.30
CA HIS A 58 2.56 -1.96 13.85
C HIS A 58 3.47 -0.92 14.51
N THR A 59 4.44 -1.36 15.32
CA THR A 59 5.45 -0.48 15.93
C THR A 59 6.23 0.28 14.87
N LEU A 60 6.71 -0.39 13.82
CA LEU A 60 7.43 0.23 12.70
C LEU A 60 6.54 1.26 11.98
N SER A 61 5.29 0.91 11.68
CA SER A 61 4.34 1.83 11.07
C SER A 61 4.18 3.11 11.90
N ASN A 62 4.05 2.98 13.22
CA ASN A 62 3.90 4.11 14.12
C ASN A 62 5.20 4.91 14.26
N LEU A 63 6.35 4.24 14.26
CA LEU A 63 7.66 4.88 14.26
C LEU A 63 7.85 5.73 13.02
N ILE A 64 7.52 5.21 11.83
CA ILE A 64 7.59 5.94 10.57
C ILE A 64 6.72 7.20 10.63
N ILE A 65 5.50 7.08 11.15
CA ILE A 65 4.57 8.20 11.34
C ILE A 65 5.13 9.21 12.33
N LYS A 66 5.68 8.76 13.47
CA LYS A 66 6.25 9.62 14.50
C LYS A 66 7.47 10.39 13.99
N GLN A 67 8.35 9.73 13.23
CA GLN A 67 9.60 10.31 12.74
C GLN A 67 9.42 11.23 11.54
N ASN A 68 8.51 10.87 10.62
CA ASN A 68 8.39 11.58 9.34
C ASN A 68 7.13 12.46 9.27
N GLY A 69 6.17 12.25 10.16
CA GLY A 69 4.80 12.74 10.01
C GLY A 69 3.93 11.70 9.30
N GLU A 70 2.64 11.67 9.66
CA GLU A 70 1.67 10.74 9.06
C GLU A 70 1.53 10.98 7.54
N ASP A 71 1.74 12.23 7.12
CA ASP A 71 1.74 12.73 5.76
C ASP A 71 3.01 12.41 4.97
N LYS A 72 3.98 11.69 5.55
CA LYS A 72 5.21 11.24 4.88
C LYS A 72 5.35 9.73 4.79
N LYS A 73 4.43 8.94 5.36
CA LYS A 73 4.51 7.48 5.35
C LYS A 73 4.54 6.90 3.93
N PHE A 74 3.75 7.41 2.99
CA PHE A 74 3.74 6.91 1.61
C PHE A 74 5.05 7.21 0.88
N THR A 75 5.64 8.39 1.09
CA THR A 75 6.99 8.73 0.61
C THR A 75 8.03 7.75 1.15
N TRP A 76 7.93 7.37 2.43
CA TRP A 76 8.80 6.35 3.01
C TRP A 76 8.62 4.99 2.30
N ILE A 77 7.39 4.58 2.00
CA ILE A 77 7.10 3.34 1.23
C ILE A 77 7.77 3.39 -0.14
N MET A 78 7.62 4.50 -0.87
CA MET A 78 8.27 4.65 -2.18
C MET A 78 9.80 4.56 -2.10
N LYS A 79 10.41 5.18 -1.08
CA LYS A 79 11.86 5.15 -0.87
C LYS A 79 12.37 3.74 -0.53
N ASN A 80 11.59 2.96 0.21
CA ASN A 80 11.95 1.60 0.63
C ASN A 80 11.43 0.52 -0.34
N SER A 81 11.07 0.91 -1.56
CA SER A 81 10.67 0.00 -2.64
C SER A 81 11.38 0.39 -3.95
N PRO A 82 12.73 0.35 -3.98
CA PRO A 82 13.51 0.84 -5.12
C PRO A 82 13.26 0.06 -6.41
N ASP A 83 12.92 -1.23 -6.29
CA ASP A 83 12.66 -2.13 -7.43
C ASP A 83 11.29 -1.88 -8.10
N VAL A 84 10.44 -1.06 -7.47
CA VAL A 84 9.11 -0.76 -8.00
C VAL A 84 9.21 0.36 -9.03
N ASN A 85 8.80 0.05 -10.26
CA ASN A 85 8.69 1.06 -11.31
C ASN A 85 7.44 1.93 -11.11
N TRP A 86 7.58 2.97 -10.28
CA TRP A 86 6.51 3.93 -9.98
C TRP A 86 6.04 4.75 -11.20
N LEU A 87 6.68 4.63 -12.36
CA LEU A 87 6.27 5.30 -13.60
C LEU A 87 5.23 4.50 -14.40
N GLN A 88 5.16 3.18 -14.23
CA GLN A 88 4.24 2.30 -14.96
C GLN A 88 2.88 2.18 -14.29
N PRO A 89 1.83 1.68 -14.96
CA PRO A 89 0.60 1.29 -14.28
C PRO A 89 0.89 0.34 -13.12
N LEU A 90 0.26 0.59 -11.96
CA LEU A 90 0.62 -0.10 -10.71
C LEU A 90 -0.59 -0.25 -9.80
N ILE A 91 -0.71 -1.42 -9.18
CA ILE A 91 -1.66 -1.69 -8.10
C ILE A 91 -0.93 -1.52 -6.76
N ILE A 92 -1.55 -0.78 -5.84
CA ILE A 92 -1.02 -0.49 -4.51
C ILE A 92 -2.02 -1.04 -3.48
N ASP A 93 -1.73 -2.22 -2.94
CA ASP A 93 -2.53 -2.89 -1.90
C ASP A 93 -2.07 -2.46 -0.49
N GLY A 94 -2.99 -2.56 0.46
CA GLY A 94 -2.70 -2.40 1.88
C GLY A 94 -3.04 -1.04 2.46
N PHE A 95 -3.85 -0.22 1.79
CA PHE A 95 -4.32 1.04 2.39
C PHE A 95 -5.27 0.76 3.56
N ARG A 96 -4.88 1.23 4.75
CA ARG A 96 -5.65 1.12 6.01
C ARG A 96 -5.87 2.46 6.71
N SER A 97 -5.27 3.54 6.20
CA SER A 97 -5.41 4.91 6.72
C SER A 97 -5.70 5.84 5.55
N GLU A 98 -6.72 6.68 5.74
CA GLU A 98 -7.10 7.72 4.78
C GLU A 98 -5.93 8.67 4.51
N LYS A 99 -5.19 9.07 5.56
CA LYS A 99 -4.07 10.02 5.42
C LYS A 99 -2.95 9.48 4.52
N VAL A 100 -2.66 8.18 4.61
CA VAL A 100 -1.68 7.51 3.73
C VAL A 100 -2.19 7.50 2.27
N TYR A 101 -3.48 7.25 2.07
CA TYR A 101 -4.11 7.33 0.74
C TYR A 101 -4.08 8.75 0.18
N LEU A 102 -4.42 9.76 0.97
CA LEU A 102 -4.39 11.17 0.56
C LEU A 102 -2.98 11.60 0.15
N GLN A 103 -1.95 11.09 0.83
CA GLN A 103 -0.58 11.31 0.42
C GLN A 103 -0.27 10.63 -0.93
N CYS A 104 -0.67 9.38 -1.13
CA CYS A 104 -0.56 8.70 -2.43
C CYS A 104 -1.26 9.49 -3.55
N LYS A 105 -2.43 10.06 -3.28
CA LYS A 105 -3.18 10.91 -4.22
C LYS A 105 -2.42 12.19 -4.60
N LYS A 106 -1.64 12.77 -3.69
CA LYS A 106 -0.75 13.91 -4.00
C LYS A 106 0.39 13.51 -4.95
N SER A 107 0.85 12.25 -4.88
CA SER A 107 1.94 11.74 -5.72
C SER A 107 1.49 11.36 -7.13
N PHE A 108 0.22 11.00 -7.35
CA PHE A 108 -0.26 10.50 -8.64
C PHE A 108 -1.57 11.17 -9.08
N LYS A 109 -1.57 11.73 -10.29
CA LYS A 109 -2.76 12.41 -10.86
C LYS A 109 -3.91 11.46 -11.19
N LYS A 110 -3.61 10.26 -11.70
CA LYS A 110 -4.60 9.23 -12.07
C LYS A 110 -4.58 8.09 -11.06
N LEU A 111 -5.30 8.26 -9.95
CA LEU A 111 -5.42 7.28 -8.87
C LEU A 111 -6.88 6.88 -8.67
N PHE A 112 -7.18 5.61 -8.81
CA PHE A 112 -8.50 5.02 -8.51
C PHE A 112 -8.44 4.27 -7.19
N LEU A 113 -9.40 4.52 -6.31
CA LEU A 113 -9.50 3.83 -5.01
C LEU A 113 -10.62 2.80 -5.06
N PHE A 114 -10.29 1.55 -4.74
CA PHE A 114 -11.24 0.48 -4.50
C PHE A 114 -11.24 0.15 -3.01
N ILE A 115 -12.38 0.38 -2.35
CA ILE A 115 -12.60 -0.06 -0.97
C ILE A 115 -13.38 -1.36 -0.97
N VAL A 116 -12.75 -2.42 -0.49
CA VAL A 116 -13.37 -3.74 -0.39
C VAL A 116 -13.91 -3.95 1.02
N THR A 117 -15.24 -4.03 1.12
CA THR A 117 -15.97 -4.34 2.35
C THR A 117 -16.45 -5.80 2.30
N ALA A 118 -16.31 -6.52 3.41
CA ALA A 118 -17.00 -7.80 3.56
C ALA A 118 -18.40 -7.51 4.12
N LEU A 119 -19.43 -7.96 3.42
CA LEU A 119 -20.78 -8.06 3.98
C LEU A 119 -20.80 -9.31 4.85
N LEU A 120 -20.71 -9.14 6.16
CA LEU A 120 -21.13 -10.19 7.09
C LEU A 120 -22.66 -10.24 6.99
N LYS A 121 -23.18 -11.18 6.20
CA LYS A 121 -24.59 -11.57 6.33
C LYS A 121 -24.72 -12.22 7.70
N HIS A 122 -25.20 -11.47 8.68
CA HIS A 122 -25.81 -12.07 9.86
C HIS A 122 -27.02 -12.86 9.34
N LYS A 123 -26.91 -14.18 9.34
CA LYS A 123 -28.06 -15.08 9.27
C LYS A 123 -28.66 -15.16 10.67
#